data_AF-A0A2S0X9G0-F1
#
_entry.id   AF-A0A2S0X9G0-F1
#
_cell.length_a   1.000
_cell.length_b   1.000
_cell.length_c   1.000
_cell.angle_alpha   90.00
_cell.angle_beta   90.00
_cell.angle_gamma   90.00
#
_symmetry.space_group_name_H-M   'P 1'
#
loop_
_entity.id
_entity.type
_entity.pdbx_description
1 polymer ?
#
loop_
_entity_poly.entity_id
_entity_poly.type
_entity_poly.pdbx_seq_one_letter_code
_entity_poly.pdbx_strand_id
1 'polypeptide(L)'
;MIFDCKLNLSIVLWLANTTLTAAFINDTWPPQVIIEAFDMVGFAEKCLKETNADIKKLEEFTFAHDLTNLPDDRSLKCYMACIFRQYQFLQPDNPRLQLQTLFNVFPAMTDDERSHFLKMASGCTKLRAKDPCDAVYIANVCMKRNANDYYYIPYDVEYWSNRNKNGK
;
A
#
# COMPACT_ATOMS: atom_id res chain seq x y z
N MET A 1 -0.49 -60.10 -10.45
CA MET A 1 0.38 -59.04 -9.86
C MET A 1 -0.50 -57.85 -9.59
N ILE A 2 -0.79 -57.62 -8.31
CA ILE A 2 -1.68 -56.57 -7.81
C ILE A 2 -0.75 -55.44 -7.38
N PHE A 3 -0.82 -54.27 -8.02
CA PHE A 3 -0.21 -53.05 -7.49
C PHE A 3 -1.23 -52.40 -6.55
N ASP A 4 -1.11 -52.75 -5.27
CA ASP A 4 -1.76 -52.10 -4.15
C ASP A 4 -1.20 -50.68 -4.01
N CYS A 5 -1.88 -49.68 -4.60
CA CYS A 5 -1.57 -48.27 -4.36
C CYS A 5 -2.35 -47.81 -3.11
N LYS A 6 -1.83 -48.13 -1.91
CA LYS A 6 -2.31 -47.54 -0.66
C LYS A 6 -1.85 -46.08 -0.60
N LEU A 7 -2.63 -45.20 -1.22
CA LEU A 7 -2.49 -43.76 -1.08
C LEU A 7 -2.71 -43.39 0.40
N ASN A 8 -1.64 -43.02 1.09
CA ASN A 8 -1.68 -42.64 2.50
C ASN A 8 -2.48 -41.33 2.65
N LEU A 9 -3.70 -41.43 3.18
CA LEU A 9 -4.62 -40.30 3.40
C LEU A 9 -4.01 -39.15 4.24
N SER A 10 -2.92 -39.41 4.95
CA SER A 10 -2.23 -38.41 5.77
C SER A 10 -1.43 -37.38 4.95
N ILE A 11 -1.06 -37.69 3.71
CA ILE A 11 -0.25 -36.80 2.87
C ILE A 11 -1.12 -35.78 2.11
N VAL A 12 -2.39 -36.11 1.85
CA VAL A 12 -3.34 -35.23 1.12
C VAL A 12 -3.79 -34.03 1.98
N LEU A 13 -3.70 -34.13 3.31
CA LEU A 13 -4.12 -33.07 4.23
C LEU A 13 -3.05 -31.98 4.47
N TRP A 14 -1.81 -32.17 4.05
CA TRP A 14 -0.75 -31.15 4.20
C TRP A 14 -0.61 -30.20 3.01
N LEU A 15 -1.26 -30.48 1.88
CA LEU A 15 -1.20 -29.63 0.68
C LEU A 15 -2.44 -28.75 0.48
N ALA A 16 -3.43 -28.82 1.38
CA ALA A 16 -4.69 -28.08 1.28
C ALA A 16 -4.77 -26.85 2.20
N ASN A 17 -3.66 -26.42 2.81
CA ASN A 17 -3.67 -25.28 3.74
C ASN A 17 -2.70 -24.15 3.36
N THR A 18 -2.41 -23.99 2.06
CA THR A 18 -2.10 -22.65 1.54
C THR A 18 -3.42 -22.02 1.15
N THR A 19 -4.18 -21.52 2.12
CA THR A 19 -5.14 -20.47 1.78
C THR A 19 -4.31 -19.37 1.15
N LEU A 20 -4.45 -19.22 -0.16
CA LEU A 20 -3.97 -18.05 -0.90
C LEU A 20 -4.60 -16.85 -0.18
N THR A 21 -3.88 -16.22 0.74
CA THR A 21 -4.21 -14.88 1.21
C THR A 21 -3.88 -13.98 0.03
N ALA A 22 -4.76 -13.99 -0.97
CA ALA A 22 -4.75 -12.98 -2.00
C ALA A 22 -4.91 -11.65 -1.25
N ALA A 23 -3.89 -10.80 -1.34
CA ALA A 23 -3.94 -9.46 -0.80
C ALA A 23 -5.25 -8.79 -1.26
N PHE A 24 -5.97 -8.12 -0.34
CA PHE A 24 -7.21 -7.40 -0.67
C PHE A 24 -6.98 -6.15 -1.55
N ILE A 25 -5.75 -5.90 -2.01
CA ILE A 25 -5.49 -5.10 -3.22
C ILE A 25 -6.05 -5.89 -4.40
N ASN A 26 -7.37 -5.89 -4.49
CA ASN A 26 -8.17 -6.51 -5.51
C ASN A 26 -8.45 -5.50 -6.63
N ASP A 27 -9.29 -5.88 -7.58
CA ASP A 27 -9.67 -5.02 -8.70
C ASP A 27 -10.43 -3.74 -8.29
N THR A 28 -10.93 -3.64 -7.05
CA THR A 28 -11.75 -2.50 -6.58
C THR A 28 -11.04 -1.55 -5.62
N TRP A 29 -9.89 -1.94 -5.05
CA TRP A 29 -9.10 -1.11 -4.15
C TRP A 29 -7.73 -0.73 -4.75
N PRO A 30 -7.23 0.50 -4.55
CA PRO A 30 -7.92 1.66 -4.00
C PRO A 30 -9.11 2.10 -4.88
N PRO A 31 -10.07 2.87 -4.33
CA PRO A 31 -11.22 3.35 -5.08
C PRO A 31 -10.82 4.21 -6.27
N GLN A 32 -11.53 4.10 -7.39
CA GLN A 32 -11.24 4.87 -8.61
C GLN A 32 -11.21 6.39 -8.36
N VAL A 33 -12.10 6.88 -7.51
CA VAL A 33 -12.14 8.31 -7.13
C VAL A 33 -10.86 8.76 -6.41
N ILE A 34 -10.21 7.89 -5.65
CA ILE A 34 -8.91 8.18 -5.00
C ILE A 34 -7.81 8.22 -6.05
N ILE A 35 -7.81 7.26 -6.98
CA ILE A 35 -6.82 7.17 -8.06
C ILE A 35 -6.79 8.45 -8.89
N GLU A 36 -7.98 8.94 -9.25
CA GLU A 36 -8.16 10.15 -10.06
C GLU A 36 -7.88 11.43 -9.27
N ALA A 37 -8.47 11.57 -8.07
CA ALA A 37 -8.30 12.78 -7.26
C ALA A 37 -6.84 13.04 -6.85
N PHE A 38 -6.04 11.97 -6.75
CA PHE A 38 -4.64 12.04 -6.35
C PHE A 38 -3.65 11.77 -7.48
N ASP A 39 -4.08 11.69 -8.75
CA ASP A 39 -3.20 11.38 -9.90
C ASP A 39 -2.15 10.32 -9.56
N MET A 40 -2.61 9.17 -9.04
CA MET A 40 -1.70 8.17 -8.44
C MET A 40 -0.64 7.69 -9.45
N VAL A 41 -1.00 7.65 -10.73
CA VAL A 41 -0.11 7.27 -11.84
C VAL A 41 0.95 8.35 -12.06
N GLY A 42 0.57 9.60 -12.30
CA GLY A 42 1.51 10.68 -12.59
C GLY A 42 2.44 10.97 -11.40
N PHE A 43 1.93 10.87 -10.18
CA PHE A 43 2.75 11.04 -8.97
C PHE A 43 3.70 9.87 -8.74
N ALA A 44 3.31 8.63 -9.04
CA ALA A 44 4.21 7.49 -8.99
C ALA A 44 5.38 7.64 -9.97
N GLU A 45 5.11 7.97 -11.22
CA GLU A 45 6.14 8.21 -12.25
C GLU A 45 7.13 9.29 -11.80
N LYS A 46 6.60 10.43 -11.32
CA LYS A 46 7.41 11.54 -10.84
C LYS A 46 8.31 11.13 -9.67
N CYS A 47 7.76 10.45 -8.68
CA CYS A 47 8.50 10.06 -7.49
C CYS A 47 9.51 8.93 -7.76
N LEU A 48 9.24 8.02 -8.69
CA LEU A 48 10.20 7.00 -9.13
C LEU A 48 11.41 7.69 -9.77
N LYS A 49 11.18 8.66 -10.66
CA LYS A 49 12.25 9.44 -11.30
C LYS A 49 13.06 10.27 -10.30
N GLU A 50 12.42 10.89 -9.30
CA GLU A 50 13.10 11.72 -8.30
C GLU A 50 13.99 10.90 -7.37
N THR A 51 13.56 9.71 -6.99
CA THR A 51 14.18 8.95 -5.90
C THR A 51 15.00 7.76 -6.36
N ASN A 52 14.82 7.32 -7.61
CA ASN A 52 15.40 6.09 -8.14
C ASN A 52 15.09 4.88 -7.24
N ALA A 53 13.86 4.83 -6.69
CA ALA A 53 13.40 3.73 -5.86
C ALA A 53 13.25 2.44 -6.67
N ASP A 54 13.60 1.32 -6.04
CA ASP A 54 13.44 -0.01 -6.64
C ASP A 54 11.97 -0.43 -6.55
N ILE A 55 11.33 -0.60 -7.71
CA ILE A 55 9.95 -1.05 -7.83
C ILE A 55 9.73 -2.37 -7.09
N LYS A 56 10.68 -3.30 -7.14
CA LYS A 56 10.56 -4.60 -6.46
C LYS A 56 10.45 -4.42 -4.95
N LYS A 57 11.16 -3.46 -4.38
CA LYS A 57 11.08 -3.19 -2.93
C LYS A 57 9.80 -2.47 -2.54
N LEU A 58 9.26 -1.63 -3.43
CA LEU A 58 7.95 -1.00 -3.21
C LEU A 58 6.84 -2.07 -3.24
N GLU A 59 6.93 -3.01 -4.16
CA GLU A 59 6.05 -4.17 -4.24
C GLU A 59 6.19 -5.07 -3.01
N GLU A 60 7.42 -5.45 -2.63
CA GLU A 60 7.72 -6.24 -1.43
C GLU A 60 7.17 -5.54 -0.17
N PHE A 61 7.39 -4.24 -0.01
CA PHE A 61 6.85 -3.49 1.12
C PHE A 61 5.31 -3.51 1.11
N THR A 62 4.70 -3.31 -0.06
CA THR A 62 3.24 -3.24 -0.19
C THR A 62 2.60 -4.58 0.18
N PHE A 63 3.10 -5.69 -0.36
CA PHE A 63 2.50 -7.02 -0.18
C PHE A 63 3.06 -7.84 0.99
N ALA A 64 4.09 -7.37 1.68
CA ALA A 64 4.61 -8.07 2.87
C ALA A 64 3.52 -8.27 3.94
N HIS A 65 3.34 -9.51 4.37
CA HIS A 65 2.52 -9.87 5.54
C HIS A 65 3.35 -9.96 6.82
N ASP A 66 4.64 -10.29 6.71
CA ASP A 66 5.58 -10.17 7.82
C ASP A 66 6.04 -8.72 7.97
N LEU A 67 5.57 -8.06 9.03
CA LEU A 67 5.88 -6.66 9.33
C LEU A 67 7.17 -6.48 10.17
N THR A 68 7.88 -7.57 10.47
CA THR A 68 9.13 -7.53 11.23
C THR A 68 10.35 -7.29 10.35
N ASN A 69 10.27 -7.62 9.06
CA ASN A 69 11.36 -7.50 8.10
C ASN A 69 10.89 -6.82 6.80
N LEU A 70 10.50 -5.55 6.92
CA LEU A 70 10.10 -4.73 5.76
C LEU A 70 11.35 -4.10 5.10
N PRO A 71 11.39 -3.96 3.77
CA PRO A 71 12.40 -3.14 3.10
C PRO A 71 12.45 -1.73 3.70
N ASP A 72 13.66 -1.22 3.97
CA ASP A 72 13.87 0.03 4.73
C ASP A 72 14.98 0.93 4.17
N ASP A 73 15.36 0.74 2.91
CA ASP A 73 16.41 1.55 2.29
C ASP A 73 15.98 2.99 2.02
N ARG A 74 16.98 3.83 1.79
CA ARG A 74 16.80 5.27 1.66
C ARG A 74 15.91 5.67 0.48
N SER A 75 16.04 5.03 -0.69
CA SER A 75 15.28 5.46 -1.87
C SER A 75 13.80 5.11 -1.72
N LEU A 76 13.47 3.95 -1.15
CA LEU A 76 12.10 3.58 -0.80
C LEU A 76 11.47 4.53 0.23
N LYS A 77 12.19 4.87 1.30
CA LYS A 77 11.70 5.83 2.31
C LYS A 77 11.41 7.19 1.70
N CYS A 78 12.32 7.68 0.88
CA CYS A 78 12.15 8.98 0.23
C CYS A 78 11.09 8.95 -0.88
N TYR A 79 10.84 7.79 -1.50
CA TYR A 79 9.72 7.60 -2.40
C TYR A 79 8.38 7.82 -1.69
N MET A 80 8.18 7.18 -0.53
CA MET A 80 6.98 7.37 0.28
C MET A 80 6.81 8.85 0.68
N ALA A 81 7.89 9.51 1.10
CA ALA A 81 7.84 10.94 1.41
C ALA A 81 7.54 11.81 0.18
N CYS A 82 8.03 11.45 -1.00
CA CYS A 82 7.67 12.11 -2.25
C CYS A 82 6.17 12.01 -2.53
N ILE A 83 5.60 10.80 -2.45
CA ILE A 83 4.16 10.57 -2.65
C ILE A 83 3.34 11.40 -1.65
N PHE A 84 3.71 11.39 -0.37
CA PHE A 84 3.00 12.16 0.65
C PHE A 84 3.11 13.67 0.45
N ARG A 85 4.20 14.17 -0.16
CA ARG A 85 4.30 15.58 -0.59
C ARG A 85 3.39 15.86 -1.77
N GLN A 86 3.30 14.99 -2.78
CA GLN A 86 2.40 15.21 -3.92
C GLN A 86 0.92 15.24 -3.47
N TYR A 87 0.54 14.38 -2.52
CA TYR A 87 -0.80 14.38 -1.91
C TYR A 87 -1.05 15.54 -0.93
N GLN A 88 -0.03 16.36 -0.67
CA GLN A 88 -0.03 17.45 0.32
C GLN A 88 -0.23 16.98 1.78
N PHE A 89 0.01 15.69 2.05
CA PHE A 89 -0.01 15.13 3.40
C PHE A 89 1.24 15.50 4.20
N LEU A 90 2.36 15.69 3.53
CA LEU A 90 3.62 16.10 4.14
C LEU A 90 3.91 17.56 3.81
N GLN A 91 3.95 18.40 4.84
CA GLN A 91 4.34 19.82 4.73
C GLN A 91 5.65 20.08 5.49
N PRO A 92 6.47 21.04 5.02
CA PRO A 92 7.64 21.48 5.77
C PRO A 92 7.26 21.91 7.20
N ASP A 93 8.13 21.58 8.16
CA ASP A 93 8.04 22.00 9.56
C ASP A 93 6.78 21.60 10.34
N ASN A 94 5.89 20.78 9.75
CA ASN A 94 4.70 20.30 10.42
C ASN A 94 4.97 18.96 11.13
N PRO A 95 4.72 18.83 12.44
CA PRO A 95 4.94 17.58 13.17
C PRO A 95 3.88 16.50 12.87
N ARG A 96 2.92 16.76 11.99
CA ARG A 96 1.81 15.85 11.67
C ARG A 96 1.49 15.83 10.18
N LEU A 97 1.04 14.66 9.71
CA LEU A 97 0.44 14.50 8.40
C LEU A 97 -0.87 15.31 8.29
N GLN A 98 -1.04 15.97 7.15
CA GLN A 98 -2.19 16.81 6.84
C GLN A 98 -3.15 16.07 5.91
N LEU A 99 -4.17 15.43 6.47
CA LEU A 99 -5.10 14.58 5.69
C LEU A 99 -6.30 15.36 5.12
N GLN A 100 -6.27 16.69 5.12
CA GLN A 100 -7.39 17.52 4.65
C GLN A 100 -7.74 17.25 3.18
N THR A 101 -6.72 17.07 2.33
CA THR A 101 -6.93 16.72 0.92
C THR A 101 -7.63 15.37 0.75
N LEU A 102 -7.33 14.39 1.61
CA LEU A 102 -8.04 13.11 1.65
C LEU A 102 -9.50 13.28 2.08
N PHE A 103 -9.76 14.08 3.12
CA PHE A 103 -11.12 14.34 3.59
C PHE A 103 -11.99 15.10 2.59
N ASN A 104 -11.38 15.87 1.68
CA ASN A 104 -12.13 16.52 0.60
C ASN A 104 -12.67 15.51 -0.43
N VAL A 105 -12.06 14.33 -0.54
CA VAL A 105 -12.48 13.26 -1.47
C VAL A 105 -13.54 12.34 -0.84
N PHE A 106 -13.59 12.27 0.50
CA PHE A 106 -14.51 11.39 1.24
C PHE A 106 -15.99 11.49 0.83
N PRO A 107 -16.58 12.66 0.50
CA PRO A 107 -17.97 12.73 0.06
C PRO A 107 -18.29 11.91 -1.20
N ALA A 108 -17.28 11.59 -2.02
CA ALA A 108 -17.42 10.79 -3.23
C ALA A 108 -17.09 9.30 -3.01
N MET A 109 -16.89 8.88 -1.76
CA MET A 109 -16.56 7.52 -1.36
C MET A 109 -17.70 6.90 -0.55
N THR A 110 -17.79 5.58 -0.57
CA THR A 110 -18.68 4.81 0.31
C THR A 110 -18.21 4.86 1.77
N ASP A 111 -19.12 4.53 2.70
CA ASP A 111 -18.83 4.45 4.13
C ASP A 111 -17.71 3.44 4.42
N ASP A 112 -17.75 2.28 3.77
CA ASP A 112 -16.77 1.21 3.95
C ASP A 112 -15.38 1.65 3.48
N GLU A 113 -15.27 2.26 2.29
CA GLU A 113 -13.98 2.76 1.78
C GLU A 113 -13.37 3.81 2.73
N ARG A 114 -14.18 4.76 3.20
CA ARG A 114 -13.74 5.77 4.17
C ARG A 114 -13.27 5.13 5.47
N SER A 115 -13.99 4.12 5.96
CA SER A 115 -13.65 3.41 7.19
C SER A 115 -12.26 2.76 7.10
N HIS A 116 -11.89 2.22 5.94
CA HIS A 116 -10.58 1.60 5.72
C HIS A 116 -9.45 2.64 5.76
N PHE A 117 -9.60 3.80 5.11
CA PHE A 117 -8.63 4.88 5.20
C PHE A 117 -8.48 5.43 6.63
N LEU A 118 -9.59 5.61 7.35
CA LEU A 118 -9.58 6.09 8.74
C LEU A 118 -8.90 5.07 9.67
N LYS A 119 -9.22 3.79 9.54
CA LYS A 119 -8.59 2.70 10.30
C LYS A 119 -7.09 2.69 10.04
N MET A 120 -6.68 2.75 8.77
CA MET A 120 -5.29 2.75 8.36
C MET A 120 -4.51 3.91 8.99
N ALA A 121 -5.04 5.14 8.94
CA ALA A 121 -4.37 6.33 9.46
C ALA A 121 -4.38 6.48 10.99
N SER A 122 -5.21 5.69 11.69
CA SER A 122 -5.45 5.83 13.13
C SER A 122 -4.15 5.77 13.96
N GLY A 123 -3.83 6.85 14.67
CA GLY A 123 -2.62 6.94 15.51
C GLY A 123 -1.29 7.03 14.75
N CYS A 124 -1.30 7.06 13.42
CA CYS A 124 -0.10 7.07 12.57
C CYS A 124 0.31 8.46 12.05
N THR A 125 -0.50 9.49 12.31
CA THR A 125 -0.31 10.83 11.70
C THR A 125 0.77 11.69 12.36
N LYS A 126 1.27 11.32 13.53
CA LYS A 126 2.37 12.03 14.20
C LYS A 126 3.71 11.63 13.60
N LEU A 127 4.46 12.59 13.06
CA LEU A 127 5.80 12.36 12.51
C LEU A 127 6.82 12.23 13.66
N ARG A 128 7.58 11.13 13.67
CA ARG A 128 8.46 10.73 14.79
C ARG A 128 9.96 10.76 14.46
N ALA A 129 10.34 11.35 13.33
CA ALA A 129 11.73 11.55 12.95
C ALA A 129 11.96 12.97 12.42
N LYS A 130 13.20 13.46 12.49
CA LYS A 130 13.60 14.75 11.91
C LYS A 130 13.70 14.68 10.39
N ASP A 131 14.22 13.57 9.89
CA ASP A 131 14.30 13.34 8.46
C ASP A 131 12.91 12.99 7.89
N PRO A 132 12.43 13.70 6.85
CA PRO A 132 11.10 13.46 6.29
C PRO A 132 10.91 12.05 5.71
N CYS A 133 11.97 11.46 5.12
CA CYS A 133 11.89 10.11 4.55
C CYS A 133 11.68 9.07 5.67
N ASP A 134 12.48 9.14 6.74
CA ASP A 134 12.31 8.25 7.89
C ASP A 134 10.96 8.48 8.61
N ALA A 135 10.52 9.74 8.73
CA ALA A 135 9.28 10.08 9.41
C ALA A 135 8.05 9.50 8.70
N VAL A 136 8.00 9.63 7.37
CA VAL A 136 6.93 9.08 6.54
C VAL A 136 7.01 7.55 6.47
N TYR A 137 8.20 6.97 6.43
CA TYR A 137 8.36 5.52 6.52
C TYR A 137 7.76 4.95 7.82
N ILE A 138 8.05 5.56 8.96
CA ILE A 138 7.49 5.16 10.26
C ILE A 138 5.95 5.24 10.24
N ALA A 139 5.39 6.29 9.62
CA ALA A 139 3.94 6.43 9.46
C ALA A 139 3.36 5.31 8.59
N ASN A 140 4.00 4.96 7.48
CA ASN A 140 3.58 3.89 6.57
C ASN A 140 3.65 2.50 7.22
N VAL A 141 4.70 2.20 8.00
CA VAL A 141 4.78 0.97 8.78
C VAL A 141 3.63 0.88 9.82
N CYS A 142 3.30 2.01 10.46
CA CYS A 142 2.14 2.09 11.35
C CYS A 142 0.82 1.83 10.60
N MET A 143 0.66 2.42 9.41
CA MET A 143 -0.52 2.22 8.55
C MET A 143 -0.68 0.76 8.12
N LYS A 144 0.40 0.08 7.69
CA LYS A 144 0.39 -1.37 7.41
C LYS A 144 -0.07 -2.17 8.62
N ARG A 145 0.40 -1.85 9.83
CA ARG A 145 -0.02 -2.57 11.06
C ARG A 145 -1.52 -2.44 11.33
N ASN A 146 -2.11 -1.28 11.04
CA ASN A 146 -3.53 -1.05 11.26
C ASN A 146 -4.43 -1.75 10.23
N ALA A 147 -4.01 -1.78 8.97
CA ALA A 147 -4.86 -2.24 7.87
C ALA A 147 -4.02 -2.80 6.70
N ASN A 148 -3.22 -3.84 6.94
CA ASN A 148 -2.28 -4.38 5.94
C ASN A 148 -2.97 -4.77 4.63
N ASP A 149 -4.16 -5.36 4.74
CA ASP A 149 -4.97 -5.83 3.60
C ASP A 149 -5.38 -4.69 2.65
N TYR A 150 -5.52 -3.47 3.18
CA TYR A 150 -5.91 -2.28 2.42
C TYR A 150 -4.72 -1.33 2.16
N TYR A 151 -3.56 -1.61 2.72
CA TYR A 151 -2.42 -0.73 2.58
C TYR A 151 -1.89 -0.80 1.15
N TYR A 152 -1.76 0.37 0.50
CA TYR A 152 -1.23 0.46 -0.85
C TYR A 152 -0.37 1.71 -1.01
N ILE A 153 0.79 1.57 -1.66
CA ILE A 153 1.58 2.68 -2.17
C ILE A 153 1.49 2.61 -3.68
N PRO A 154 1.17 3.71 -4.39
CA PRO A 154 1.27 3.69 -5.85
C PRO A 154 2.70 3.41 -6.26
N TYR A 155 2.92 2.46 -7.17
CA TYR A 155 4.23 2.20 -7.79
C TYR A 155 4.07 1.57 -9.17
N ASP A 156 3.01 0.78 -9.39
CA ASP A 156 2.72 0.11 -10.65
C ASP A 156 1.94 1.01 -11.61
N VAL A 157 2.68 1.90 -12.26
CA VAL A 157 2.15 2.85 -13.25
C VAL A 157 1.36 2.15 -14.36
N GLU A 158 1.81 0.97 -14.79
CA GLU A 158 1.22 0.24 -15.91
C GLU A 158 -0.12 -0.39 -15.52
N TYR A 159 -0.18 -1.08 -14.38
CA TYR A 159 -1.41 -1.68 -13.88
C TYR A 159 -2.52 -0.64 -13.69
N TRP A 160 -2.20 0.49 -13.05
CA TRP A 160 -3.17 1.57 -12.83
C TRP A 160 -3.58 2.27 -14.12
N SER A 161 -2.64 2.48 -15.04
CA SER A 161 -2.96 3.04 -16.36
C SER A 161 -3.92 2.16 -17.15
N ASN A 162 -3.83 0.84 -17.00
CA ASN A 162 -4.70 -0.11 -17.66
C ASN A 162 -6.07 -0.22 -16.97
N ARG A 163 -6.13 -0.17 -15.63
CA ARG A 163 -7.40 -0.12 -14.88
C ARG A 163 -8.21 1.14 -15.24
N ASN A 164 -7.56 2.30 -15.31
CA ASN A 164 -8.20 3.58 -15.68
C ASN A 164 -8.83 3.58 -17.09
N LYS A 165 -8.31 2.75 -18.01
CA LYS A 165 -8.87 2.61 -19.36
C LYS A 165 -10.09 1.70 -19.41
N ASN A 166 -10.15 0.70 -18.54
CA ASN A 166 -11.21 -0.32 -18.52
C ASN A 166 -12.40 0.04 -17.61
N GLY A 167 -12.21 0.99 -16.68
CA GLY A 167 -13.28 1.52 -15.81
C GLY A 167 -14.08 2.69 -16.41
N LYS A 168 -13.90 2.98 -17.70
CA LYS A 168 -14.64 3.99 -18.48
C LYS A 168 -15.65 3.36 -19.41
#